data_AF-A0A7W5FM20-F1
#
_entry.id   AF-A0A7W5FM20-F1
#
_cell.length_a   1.000
_cell.length_b   1.000
_cell.length_c   1.000
_cell.angle_alpha   90.00
_cell.angle_beta   90.00
_cell.angle_gamma   90.00
#
_symmetry.space_group_name_H-M   'P 1'
#
loop_
_entity.id
_entity.type
_entity.pdbx_description
1 polymer ?
#
loop_
_entity_poly.entity_id
_entity_poly.type
_entity_poly.pdbx_seq_one_letter_code
_entity_poly.pdbx_strand_id
1 'polypeptide(L)' 'MSSLKNRIAIVTGVSREMGIGTAICRELANLGADIFFTHWSPFDALEGNGLDQGWPEKLRL' A
#
# COMPACT_ATOMS: atom_id res chain seq x y z
N MET A 1 20.68 1.83 -1.93
CA MET A 1 19.70 2.87 -1.55
C MET A 1 19.94 3.30 -0.12
N SER A 2 19.55 4.52 0.25
CA SER A 2 19.68 5.04 1.62
C SER A 2 18.62 4.43 2.54
N SER A 3 18.98 4.18 3.80
CA SER A 3 18.05 3.71 4.84
C SER A 3 16.95 4.74 5.13
N LEU A 4 15.73 4.25 5.38
CA LEU A 4 14.56 5.01 5.85
C LEU A 4 14.19 4.73 7.32
N LYS A 5 15.05 4.03 8.09
CA LYS A 5 14.87 3.85 9.54
C LYS A 5 14.50 5.16 10.26
N ASN A 6 13.53 5.08 11.18
CA ASN A 6 12.97 6.20 11.93
C ASN A 6 12.26 7.26 11.06
N ARG A 7 11.80 6.89 9.86
CA ARG A 7 10.92 7.71 9.02
C ARG A 7 9.55 7.04 8.93
N ILE A 8 8.52 7.88 8.90
CA ILE A 8 7.14 7.46 8.66
C ILE A 8 6.77 7.85 7.23
N ALA A 9 6.19 6.90 6.48
CA ALA A 9 5.64 7.15 5.16
C ALA A 9 4.11 7.00 5.15
N ILE A 10 3.43 7.93 4.47
CA ILE A 10 1.99 7.86 4.21
C ILE A 10 1.81 7.52 2.73
N VAL A 11 1.16 6.39 2.44
CA VAL A 11 0.88 5.95 1.07
C VAL A 11 -0.63 5.86 0.87
N THR A 12 -1.15 6.54 -0.17
CA THR A 12 -2.60 6.53 -0.46
C THR A 12 -2.89 5.70 -1.70
N GLY A 13 -4.09 5.14 -1.79
CA GLY A 13 -4.51 4.32 -2.94
C GLY A 13 -3.90 2.90 -2.94
N VAL A 14 -3.69 2.30 -1.76
CA VAL A 14 -3.12 0.96 -1.59
C VAL A 14 -4.23 -0.07 -1.55
N SER A 15 -4.92 -0.28 -2.66
CA SER A 15 -6.13 -1.11 -2.72
C SER A 15 -5.98 -2.47 -3.40
N ARG A 16 -4.82 -2.77 -4.00
CA ARG A 16 -4.61 -4.01 -4.77
C ARG A 16 -3.24 -4.63 -4.54
N GLU A 17 -3.15 -5.95 -4.64
CA GLU A 17 -1.88 -6.67 -4.48
C GLU A 17 -0.86 -6.27 -5.55
N MET A 18 -1.29 -6.24 -6.81
CA MET A 18 -0.45 -5.77 -7.94
C MET A 18 -0.52 -4.26 -8.18
N GLY A 19 -1.01 -3.48 -7.20
CA GLY A 19 -1.10 -2.03 -7.28
C GLY A 19 0.24 -1.34 -7.02
N ILE A 20 0.45 -0.17 -7.64
CA ILE A 20 1.65 0.65 -7.45
C ILE A 20 1.82 1.02 -5.96
N GLY A 21 0.73 1.37 -5.27
CA GLY A 21 0.76 1.68 -3.83
C GLY A 21 1.31 0.53 -2.98
N THR A 22 0.95 -0.72 -3.30
CA THR A 22 1.47 -1.92 -2.62
C THR A 22 2.96 -2.11 -2.88
N ALA A 23 3.40 -1.96 -4.13
CA ALA A 23 4.81 -2.06 -4.49
C ALA A 23 5.66 -0.99 -3.77
N ILE A 24 5.15 0.24 -3.69
CA ILE A 24 5.77 1.34 -2.93
C ILE A 24 5.85 0.97 -1.45
N CYS A 25 4.77 0.49 -0.83
CA CYS A 25 4.80 0.12 0.59
C CYS A 25 5.86 -0.96 0.86
N ARG A 26 5.94 -2.00 0.02
CA ARG A 26 6.96 -3.06 0.15
C ARG A 26 8.38 -2.49 0.09
N GLU A 27 8.66 -1.60 -0.86
CA GLU A 27 10.00 -1.03 -1.00
C GLU A 27 10.36 -0.09 0.14
N LEU A 28 9.41 0.74 0.60
CA LEU A 28 9.64 1.61 1.76
C LEU A 28 9.88 0.81 3.04
N ALA A 29 9.18 -0.32 3.21
CA ALA A 29 9.39 -1.23 4.33
C ALA A 29 10.76 -1.92 4.25
N ASN A 30 11.18 -2.36 3.06
CA ASN A 30 12.52 -2.91 2.83
C ASN A 30 13.64 -1.91 3.20
N LEU A 31 13.40 -0.60 3.01
CA LEU A 31 14.32 0.45 3.42
C LEU A 31 14.21 0.82 4.92
N GLY A 32 13.21 0.29 5.64
CA GLY A 32 13.04 0.41 7.09
C GLY A 32 12.12 1.53 7.56
N ALA A 33 11.22 2.04 6.71
CA ALA A 33 10.21 3.01 7.13
C ALA A 33 9.04 2.34 7.88
N ASP A 34 8.47 3.06 8.85
CA ASP A 34 7.14 2.77 9.38
C ASP A 34 6.09 3.31 8.40
N ILE A 35 5.03 2.55 8.13
CA ILE A 35 4.10 2.87 7.03
C ILE A 35 2.67 2.96 7.54
N PHE A 36 2.00 4.05 7.19
CA PHE A 36 0.55 4.17 7.24
C PHE A 36 0.02 4.24 5.81
N PHE A 37 -1.02 3.47 5.50
CA PHE A 37 -1.62 3.51 4.18
C PHE A 37 -3.14 3.56 4.21
N THR A 38 -3.72 4.05 3.12
CA THR A 38 -5.17 4.12 2.93
C THR A 38 -5.60 3.45 1.63
N HIS A 39 -6.83 2.95 1.63
CA HIS A 39 -7.48 2.33 0.47
C HIS A 39 -8.95 2.75 0.41
N TRP A 40 -9.59 2.57 -0.75
CA TRP A 40 -11.01 2.87 -0.92
C TRP A 40 -11.73 1.83 -1.77
N SER A 41 -12.01 0.68 -1.18
CA SER A 41 -12.57 -0.48 -1.86
C SER A 41 -13.91 -0.23 -2.59
N PRO A 42 -14.86 0.58 -2.08
CA PRO A 42 -16.05 0.96 -2.84
C PRO A 42 -15.76 1.65 -4.18
N PHE A 43 -14.76 2.53 -4.23
CA PHE A 43 -14.35 3.16 -5.49
C PHE A 43 -13.73 2.14 -6.44
N ASP A 44 -12.83 1.28 -5.93
CA ASP A 44 -12.21 0.23 -6.74
C ASP A 44 -13.22 -0.75 -7.36
N ALA A 45 -14.31 -1.04 -6.64
CA ALA A 45 -15.36 -1.94 -7.11
C ALA A 45 -16.26 -1.35 -8.21
N LEU A 46 -16.47 -0.03 -8.21
CA LEU A 46 -17.43 0.65 -9.10
C LEU A 46 -16.77 1.36 -10.28
N GLU A 47 -15.71 2.12 -10.02
CA GLU A 47 -15.11 3.05 -11.00
C GLU A 47 -13.60 2.81 -11.19
N GLY A 48 -12.96 2.07 -10.29
CA GLY A 48 -11.55 1.74 -10.38
C GLY A 48 -11.26 0.52 -11.26
N ASN A 49 -10.14 -0.15 -10.98
CA ASN A 49 -9.66 -1.29 -11.77
C ASN A 49 -10.27 -2.65 -11.32
N GLY A 50 -11.42 -2.62 -10.64
CA GLY A 50 -12.07 -3.78 -10.02
C GLY A 50 -11.62 -4.03 -8.57
N LEU A 51 -12.42 -4.75 -7.80
CA LEU A 51 -12.08 -5.10 -6.43
C LEU A 51 -11.04 -6.23 -6.38
N ASP A 52 -10.03 -6.08 -5.51
CA ASP A 52 -9.11 -7.17 -5.16
C ASP A 52 -9.53 -7.76 -3.80
N GLN A 53 -10.15 -8.94 -3.81
CA GLN A 53 -10.84 -9.46 -2.63
C GLN A 53 -9.87 -9.83 -1.50
N GLY A 54 -10.09 -9.21 -0.34
CA GLY A 54 -9.27 -9.41 0.86
C GLY A 54 -7.93 -8.66 0.82
N TRP A 55 -7.77 -7.74 -0.13
CA TRP A 55 -6.74 -6.71 -0.12
C TRP A 55 -7.37 -5.37 0.32
N PRO A 56 -6.69 -4.53 1.12
CA PRO A 56 -5.30 -4.65 1.60
C PRO A 56 -5.13 -5.31 2.98
N GLU A 57 -6.12 -6.00 3.53
CA GLU A 57 -6.03 -6.60 4.87
C GLU A 57 -4.88 -7.64 4.98
N LYS A 58 -4.47 -8.22 3.86
CA LYS A 58 -3.31 -9.13 3.74
C LYS A 58 -1.96 -8.41 3.63
N LEU A 59 -1.94 -7.10 3.37
CA LEU A 59 -0.72 -6.30 3.36
C LEU A 59 -0.25 -6.05 4.79
N ARG A 60 0.38 -7.07 5.39
CA ARG A 60 1.17 -6.92 6.61
C ARG A 60 2.64 -6.94 6.21
N LEU A 61 3.30 -5.80 6.39
CA LEU A 61 4.73 -5.59 6.15
C LEU A 61 5.50 -5.75 7.45
#